data_AF-A0AAV0Y811-F1
#
_entry.id   AF-A0AAV0Y811-F1
#
_cell.length_a   1.000
_cell.length_b   1.000
_cell.length_c   1.000
_cell.angle_alpha   90.00
_cell.angle_beta   90.00
_cell.angle_gamma   90.00
#
_symmetry.space_group_name_H-M   'P 1'
#
loop_
_entity.id
_entity.type
_entity.pdbx_description
1 polymer ?
#
loop_
_entity_poly.entity_id
_entity_poly.type
_entity_poly.pdbx_seq_one_letter_code
_entity_poly.pdbx_strand_id
1 'polypeptide(L)'
;MPYRAKLLNYSFFKNYSQDMIYSSIRPGRSSGDPTVTDLRMLQYEPNGIIYYKLNFDDELKELPGRPKKVQSISSFPNLYTSEAKIPLDKWNDLQFLKGMMPSDTHSFYDNIPCENESRKMLKRQQQNIEKQRQDIFLEIEGAKKKKKK
;
A
#
# COMPACT_ATOMS: atom_id res chain seq x y z
N MET A 1 30.03 -19.98 -5.59
CA MET A 1 30.05 -18.50 -5.66
C MET A 1 29.36 -17.94 -4.43
N PRO A 2 29.89 -16.90 -3.77
CA PRO A 2 29.20 -16.32 -2.62
C PRO A 2 27.94 -15.58 -3.08
N TYR A 3 26.84 -15.77 -2.34
CA TYR A 3 25.61 -15.02 -2.57
C TYR A 3 25.81 -13.54 -2.23
N ARG A 4 25.27 -12.65 -3.07
CA ARG A 4 25.30 -11.20 -2.83
C ARG A 4 23.97 -10.73 -2.27
N ALA A 5 23.94 -10.42 -0.98
CA ALA A 5 22.78 -9.76 -0.37
C ALA A 5 22.77 -8.27 -0.75
N LYS A 6 21.58 -7.76 -1.08
CA LYS A 6 21.33 -6.32 -1.27
C LYS A 6 20.16 -5.94 -0.38
N LEU A 7 20.32 -4.86 0.39
CA LEU A 7 19.21 -4.27 1.12
C LEU A 7 18.29 -3.57 0.11
N LEU A 8 17.01 -3.91 0.14
CA LEU A 8 16.01 -3.26 -0.68
C LEU A 8 15.55 -1.96 0.01
N ASN A 9 15.39 -0.90 -0.76
CA ASN A 9 14.87 0.37 -0.29
C ASN A 9 13.50 0.67 -0.91
N TYR A 10 12.90 1.78 -0.51
CA TYR A 10 11.56 2.17 -0.97
C TYR A 10 11.47 2.33 -2.51
N SER A 11 12.59 2.64 -3.20
CA SER A 11 12.61 2.82 -4.66
C SER A 11 12.68 1.51 -5.45
N PHE A 12 12.91 0.38 -4.79
CA PHE A 12 12.85 -0.94 -5.40
C PHE A 12 11.41 -1.33 -5.76
N PHE A 13 10.46 -1.01 -4.90
CA PHE A 13 9.07 -1.43 -5.05
C PHE A 13 8.36 -0.57 -6.09
N LYS A 14 7.77 -1.22 -7.11
CA LYS A 14 7.02 -0.57 -8.19
C LYS A 14 5.52 -0.76 -8.02
N ASN A 15 4.75 0.21 -8.46
CA ASN A 15 3.29 0.15 -8.47
C ASN A 15 2.80 -0.41 -9.81
N TYR A 16 2.31 -1.65 -9.79
CA TYR A 16 1.73 -2.35 -10.94
C TYR A 16 0.19 -2.28 -10.99
N SER A 17 -0.43 -1.51 -10.10
CA SER A 17 -1.89 -1.34 -10.10
C SER A 17 -2.37 -0.43 -11.25
N GLN A 18 -1.45 0.34 -11.84
CA GLN A 18 -1.72 1.26 -12.94
C GLN A 18 -1.04 0.76 -14.21
N ASP A 19 -1.55 1.20 -15.36
CA ASP A 19 -0.93 1.02 -16.66
C ASP A 19 -0.64 -0.43 -17.11
N MET A 20 -1.38 -1.39 -16.58
CA MET A 20 -1.35 -2.77 -17.05
C MET A 20 -2.11 -2.93 -18.38
N ILE A 21 -1.50 -3.64 -19.33
CA ILE A 21 -2.09 -3.93 -20.65
C ILE A 21 -3.36 -4.77 -20.51
N TYR A 22 -3.33 -5.79 -19.65
CA TYR A 22 -4.49 -6.60 -19.31
C TYR A 22 -4.93 -6.32 -17.87
N SER A 23 -6.24 -6.23 -17.65
CA SER A 23 -6.82 -6.09 -16.31
C SER A 23 -6.88 -7.42 -15.54
N SER A 24 -6.77 -8.55 -16.23
CA SER A 24 -6.79 -9.89 -15.66
C SER A 24 -6.07 -10.85 -16.59
N ILE A 25 -5.38 -11.84 -16.01
CA ILE A 25 -4.79 -12.97 -16.73
C ILE A 25 -5.70 -14.21 -16.72
N ARG A 26 -6.95 -14.07 -16.26
CA ARG A 26 -7.91 -15.17 -16.22
C ARG A 26 -8.40 -15.51 -17.64
N PRO A 27 -8.33 -16.79 -18.07
CA PRO A 27 -8.92 -17.21 -19.35
C PRO A 27 -10.46 -17.17 -19.33
N GLY A 28 -11.05 -17.61 -18.22
CA GLY A 28 -12.50 -17.62 -18.04
C GLY A 28 -13.11 -16.27 -17.68
N ARG A 29 -14.40 -16.08 -17.98
CA ARG A 29 -15.16 -14.87 -17.58
C ARG A 29 -16.22 -15.17 -16.54
N SER A 30 -16.86 -16.32 -16.63
CA SER A 30 -18.01 -16.73 -15.84
C SER A 30 -17.63 -17.70 -14.73
N SER A 31 -18.55 -17.93 -13.78
CA SER A 31 -18.37 -19.00 -12.80
C SER A 31 -18.31 -20.36 -13.50
N GLY A 32 -17.37 -21.22 -13.09
CA GLY A 32 -17.10 -22.50 -13.75
C GLY A 32 -16.08 -22.45 -14.88
N ASP A 33 -15.77 -21.28 -15.43
CA ASP A 33 -14.71 -21.15 -16.44
C ASP A 33 -13.30 -21.22 -15.80
N PRO A 34 -12.28 -21.67 -16.56
CA PRO A 34 -10.89 -21.73 -16.11
C PRO A 34 -10.42 -20.43 -15.46
N THR A 35 -9.71 -20.58 -14.36
CA THR A 35 -9.19 -19.49 -13.54
C THR A 35 -7.68 -19.39 -13.65
N VAL A 36 -7.08 -18.42 -12.95
CA VAL A 36 -5.62 -18.20 -12.97
C VAL A 36 -4.85 -19.43 -12.45
N THR A 37 -5.45 -20.20 -11.53
CA THR A 37 -4.83 -21.41 -10.97
C THR A 37 -4.75 -22.58 -11.95
N ASP A 38 -5.56 -22.54 -13.02
CA ASP A 38 -5.61 -23.59 -14.04
C ASP A 38 -4.56 -23.38 -15.14
N LEU A 39 -3.89 -22.23 -15.15
CA LEU A 39 -2.84 -21.89 -16.10
C LEU A 39 -1.59 -22.74 -15.87
N ARG A 40 -1.05 -23.31 -16.95
CA ARG A 40 0.22 -24.06 -16.93
C ARG A 40 1.37 -23.31 -17.55
N MET A 41 1.08 -22.42 -18.50
CA MET A 41 2.07 -21.65 -19.21
C MET A 41 1.49 -20.31 -19.65
N LEU A 42 2.34 -19.28 -19.59
CA LEU A 42 2.10 -17.96 -20.13
C LEU A 42 3.27 -17.56 -21.02
N GLN A 43 2.98 -17.03 -22.20
CA GLN A 43 3.97 -16.45 -23.10
C GLN A 43 3.65 -14.97 -23.30
N TYR A 44 4.63 -14.12 -23.05
CA TYR A 44 4.53 -12.68 -23.21
C TYR A 44 5.23 -12.28 -24.50
N GLU A 45 4.51 -11.68 -25.43
CA GLU A 45 5.08 -11.13 -26.66
C GLU A 45 5.41 -9.64 -26.51
N PRO A 46 6.46 -9.12 -27.20
CA PRO A 46 6.82 -7.70 -27.13
C PRO A 46 5.72 -6.73 -27.61
N ASN A 47 4.79 -7.21 -28.43
CA ASN A 47 3.62 -6.44 -28.87
C ASN A 47 2.54 -6.31 -27.78
N GLY A 48 2.76 -6.89 -26.60
CA GLY A 48 1.86 -6.83 -25.47
C GLY A 48 0.77 -7.88 -25.48
N ILE A 49 0.78 -8.85 -26.41
CA ILE A 49 -0.14 -9.99 -26.43
C ILE A 49 0.35 -11.04 -25.44
N ILE A 50 -0.59 -11.64 -24.70
CA ILE A 50 -0.32 -12.77 -23.81
C ILE A 50 -0.96 -14.02 -24.39
N TYR A 51 -0.19 -15.09 -24.52
CA TYR A 51 -0.70 -16.43 -24.84
C TYR A 51 -0.68 -17.32 -23.60
N TYR A 52 -1.56 -18.31 -23.56
CA TYR A 52 -1.68 -19.24 -22.44
C TYR A 52 -1.93 -20.68 -22.88
N LYS A 53 -1.64 -21.61 -21.97
CA LYS A 53 -2.06 -23.02 -22.05
C LYS A 53 -2.68 -23.48 -20.74
N LEU A 54 -3.69 -24.36 -20.83
CA LEU A 54 -4.31 -25.04 -19.68
C LEU A 54 -3.73 -26.44 -19.47
N ASN A 55 -3.31 -27.12 -20.53
CA ASN A 55 -2.52 -28.35 -20.47
C ASN A 55 -1.20 -28.18 -21.24
N PHE A 56 -0.18 -28.97 -20.91
CA PHE A 56 1.12 -28.85 -21.57
C PHE A 56 1.08 -29.19 -23.07
N ASP A 57 0.20 -30.12 -23.45
CA ASP A 57 0.00 -30.61 -24.82
C ASP A 57 -0.90 -29.70 -25.66
N ASP A 58 -1.62 -28.76 -25.05
CA ASP A 58 -2.48 -27.83 -25.78
C ASP A 58 -1.66 -26.89 -26.66
N GLU A 59 -2.24 -26.40 -27.76
CA GLU A 59 -1.67 -25.29 -28.52
C GLU A 59 -1.75 -23.97 -27.74
N LEU A 60 -0.84 -23.04 -28.04
CA LEU A 60 -0.86 -21.69 -27.46
C LEU A 60 -2.10 -20.94 -27.94
N LYS A 61 -2.90 -20.46 -27.00
CA LYS A 61 -4.08 -19.65 -27.29
C LYS A 61 -3.88 -18.24 -26.79
N GLU A 62 -4.36 -17.26 -27.54
CA GLU A 62 -4.32 -15.86 -27.09
C GLU A 62 -5.24 -15.68 -25.88
N LEU A 63 -4.76 -14.95 -24.87
CA LEU A 63 -5.50 -14.69 -23.66
C LEU A 63 -6.77 -13.88 -23.99
N PRO A 64 -7.95 -14.38 -23.59
CA PRO A 64 -9.22 -13.75 -23.94
C PRO A 64 -9.43 -12.45 -23.17
N GLY A 65 -9.17 -11.33 -23.82
CA GLY A 65 -9.36 -9.99 -23.27
C GLY A 65 -8.84 -8.95 -24.22
N ARG A 66 -9.49 -7.78 -24.31
CA ARG A 66 -8.98 -6.72 -25.18
C ARG A 66 -7.78 -6.05 -24.50
N PRO A 67 -6.57 -6.10 -25.07
CA PRO A 67 -5.44 -5.39 -24.51
C PRO A 67 -5.73 -3.88 -24.53
N LYS A 68 -5.43 -3.21 -23.43
CA LYS A 68 -5.52 -1.75 -23.34
C LYS A 68 -4.39 -1.14 -24.16
N LYS A 69 -4.68 -0.04 -24.85
CA LYS A 69 -3.64 0.81 -25.44
C LYS A 69 -2.97 1.58 -24.29
N VAL A 70 -1.86 1.06 -23.80
CA VAL A 70 -1.00 1.77 -22.86
C VAL A 70 0.15 2.38 -23.65
N GLN A 71 0.57 3.59 -23.30
CA GLN A 71 1.82 4.13 -23.84
C GLN A 71 2.98 3.20 -23.44
N SER A 72 4.00 3.08 -24.28
CA SER A 72 5.19 2.29 -23.93
C SER A 72 5.82 2.91 -22.66
N ILE A 73 5.64 2.24 -21.52
CA ILE A 73 6.21 2.68 -20.25
C ILE A 73 7.56 1.99 -20.11
N SER A 74 8.63 2.77 -20.06
CA SER A 74 9.99 2.24 -19.83
C SER A 74 10.19 1.75 -18.40
N SER A 75 9.43 2.28 -17.43
CA SER A 75 9.44 1.86 -16.03
C SER A 75 8.13 2.23 -15.34
N PHE A 76 7.57 1.30 -14.58
CA PHE A 76 6.46 1.58 -13.67
C PHE A 76 6.86 2.61 -12.58
N PRO A 77 5.89 3.39 -12.07
CA PRO A 77 6.13 4.31 -10.97
C PRO A 77 6.49 3.57 -9.69
N ASN A 78 7.16 4.24 -8.75
CA ASN A 78 7.47 3.64 -7.45
C ASN A 78 6.19 3.48 -6.62
N LEU A 79 6.09 2.38 -5.87
CA LEU A 79 5.00 2.13 -4.93
C LEU A 79 5.07 3.08 -3.72
N TYR A 80 6.29 3.39 -3.30
CA TYR A 80 6.56 4.29 -2.18
C TYR A 80 7.34 5.51 -2.68
N THR A 81 7.03 6.68 -2.13
CA THR A 81 7.71 7.94 -2.46
C THR A 81 8.94 8.19 -1.59
N SER A 82 8.95 7.65 -0.37
CA SER A 82 10.01 7.80 0.61
C SER A 82 10.03 6.61 1.58
N GLU A 83 11.03 6.58 2.45
CA GLU A 83 11.14 5.59 3.53
C GLU A 83 9.96 5.68 4.50
N ALA A 84 9.50 4.53 4.98
CA ALA A 84 8.40 4.45 5.92
C ALA A 84 8.82 5.04 7.28
N LYS A 85 8.11 6.07 7.72
CA LYS A 85 8.31 6.67 9.04
C LYS A 85 7.63 5.84 10.12
N ILE A 86 8.31 5.65 11.24
CA ILE A 86 7.67 5.04 12.42
C ILE A 86 6.86 6.09 13.20
N PRO A 87 5.83 5.68 13.96
CA PRO A 87 5.10 6.60 14.83
C PRO A 87 6.04 7.24 15.85
N LEU A 88 5.84 8.52 16.15
CA LEU A 88 6.65 9.23 17.16
C LEU A 88 6.62 8.53 18.52
N ASP A 89 5.46 8.02 18.93
CA ASP A 89 5.32 7.27 20.18
C ASP A 89 6.26 6.06 20.24
N LYS A 90 6.35 5.31 19.13
CA LYS A 90 7.25 4.15 19.02
C LYS A 90 8.71 4.60 19.01
N TRP A 91 9.02 5.69 18.33
CA TRP A 91 10.38 6.24 18.33
C TRP A 91 10.81 6.64 19.75
N ASN A 92 9.96 7.30 20.52
CA ASN A 92 10.23 7.63 21.92
C ASN A 92 10.48 6.39 22.78
N ASP A 93 9.67 5.34 22.62
CA ASP A 93 9.85 4.07 23.33
C ASP A 93 11.22 3.45 22.99
N LEU A 94 11.64 3.49 21.72
CA LEU A 94 12.96 3.01 21.28
C LEU A 94 14.10 3.85 21.85
N GLN A 95 13.95 5.18 21.90
CA GLN A 95 14.93 6.08 22.49
C GLN A 95 15.09 5.85 24.00
N PHE A 96 14.01 5.52 24.71
CA PHE A 96 14.07 5.12 26.11
C PHE A 96 14.85 3.81 26.30
N LEU A 97 14.60 2.81 25.45
CA LEU A 97 15.30 1.52 25.48
C LEU A 97 16.78 1.62 25.09
N LYS A 98 17.15 2.63 24.29
CA LYS A 98 18.52 2.84 23.78
C LYS A 98 19.56 2.85 24.91
N GLY A 99 19.23 3.41 26.08
CA GLY A 99 20.14 3.47 27.22
C GLY A 99 20.56 2.12 27.81
N MET A 100 19.81 1.05 27.53
CA MET A 100 20.14 -0.32 27.97
C MET A 100 21.02 -1.07 26.96
N MET A 101 21.28 -0.49 25.79
CA MET A 101 21.99 -1.13 24.70
C MET A 101 23.41 -0.54 24.50
N PRO A 102 24.33 -1.31 23.91
CA PRO A 102 25.68 -0.84 23.61
C PRO A 102 25.71 0.43 22.75
N SER A 103 26.64 1.35 23.04
CA SER A 103 26.72 2.67 22.41
C SER A 103 26.95 2.64 20.90
N ASP A 104 27.60 1.61 20.39
CA ASP A 104 27.81 1.38 18.94
C ASP A 104 26.50 1.17 18.18
N THR A 105 25.44 0.73 18.85
CA THR A 105 24.10 0.57 18.24
C THR A 105 23.28 1.85 18.21
N HIS A 106 23.65 2.89 18.97
CA HIS A 106 22.80 4.08 19.17
C HIS A 106 22.56 4.86 17.88
N SER A 107 23.57 4.94 17.01
CA SER A 107 23.49 5.63 15.71
C SER A 107 22.35 5.09 14.84
N PHE A 108 22.04 3.79 14.91
CA PHE A 108 20.92 3.23 14.19
C PHE A 108 19.60 3.87 14.64
N TYR A 109 19.35 3.92 15.95
CA TYR A 109 18.10 4.42 16.53
C TYR A 109 17.92 5.93 16.35
N ASP A 110 19.02 6.69 16.40
CA ASP A 110 19.00 8.15 16.23
C ASP A 110 18.62 8.56 14.81
N ASN A 111 18.94 7.72 13.82
CA ASN A 111 18.68 7.99 12.41
C ASN A 111 17.38 7.38 11.88
N ILE A 112 16.58 6.69 12.71
CA ILE A 112 15.31 6.10 12.26
C ILE A 112 14.32 7.23 11.92
N PRO A 113 13.79 7.29 10.67
CA PRO A 113 12.78 8.27 10.30
C PRO A 113 11.51 8.11 11.15
N CYS A 114 11.06 9.19 11.80
CA CYS A 114 9.84 9.21 12.59
C CYS A 114 8.87 10.31 12.16
N GLU A 115 7.62 10.15 12.58
CA GLU A 115 6.59 11.19 12.47
C GLU A 115 6.90 12.36 13.41
N ASN A 116 6.38 13.54 13.09
CA ASN A 116 6.59 14.75 13.89
C ASN A 116 5.65 14.83 15.11
N GLU A 117 4.53 14.10 15.09
CA GLU A 117 3.47 14.21 16.10
C GLU A 117 3.10 12.84 16.68
N SER A 118 2.71 12.83 17.95
CA SER A 118 2.24 11.62 18.64
C SER A 118 0.81 11.29 18.20
N ARG A 119 0.61 10.06 17.73
CA ARG A 119 -0.71 9.56 17.33
C ARG A 119 -1.65 9.50 18.54
N LYS A 120 -1.12 9.19 19.73
CA LYS A 120 -1.90 9.21 20.99
C LYS A 120 -2.39 10.62 21.33
N MET A 121 -1.52 11.62 21.19
CA MET A 121 -1.87 13.02 21.46
C MET A 121 -2.91 13.55 20.48
N LEU A 122 -2.72 13.32 19.18
CA LEU A 122 -3.67 13.72 18.14
C LEU A 122 -5.05 13.12 18.37
N LYS A 123 -5.13 11.83 18.72
CA LYS A 123 -6.40 11.16 19.03
C LYS A 123 -7.11 11.80 20.23
N ARG A 124 -6.38 12.14 21.29
CA ARG A 124 -6.94 12.83 22.47
C ARG A 124 -7.45 14.23 22.12
N GLN A 125 -6.71 14.98 21.32
CA GLN A 125 -7.13 16.32 20.88
C GLN A 125 -8.40 16.25 20.04
N GLN A 126 -8.48 15.31 19.09
CA GLN A 126 -9.68 15.09 18.28
C GLN A 126 -10.91 14.78 19.13
N GLN A 127 -10.78 13.86 20.10
CA GLN A 127 -11.88 13.53 21.02
C GLN A 127 -12.33 14.73 21.86
N ASN A 128 -11.39 15.55 22.34
CA ASN A 128 -11.72 16.76 23.09
C ASN A 128 -12.47 17.78 22.21
N ILE A 129 -12.02 17.97 20.96
CA ILE A 129 -12.68 18.85 20.00
C ILE A 129 -14.09 18.36 19.67
N GLU A 130 -14.28 17.06 19.45
CA GLU A 130 -15.60 16.47 19.20
C GLU A 130 -16.55 16.68 20.37
N LYS A 131 -16.07 16.47 21.59
CA LYS A 131 -16.86 16.71 22.81
C LYS A 131 -17.28 18.18 22.92
N GLN A 132 -16.36 19.11 22.73
CA GLN A 132 -16.67 20.56 22.72
C GLN A 132 -17.71 20.91 21.66
N ARG A 133 -17.63 20.33 20.45
CA ARG A 133 -18.63 20.54 19.40
C ARG A 133 -20.01 20.04 19.80
N GLN A 134 -20.09 18.89 20.46
CA GLN A 134 -21.35 18.34 20.97
C GLN A 134 -21.95 19.24 22.07
N ASP A 135 -21.13 19.71 23.00
CA ASP A 135 -21.58 20.60 24.08
C ASP A 135 -22.14 21.92 23.52
N ILE A 136 -21.44 22.55 22.56
CA ILE A 136 -21.90 23.77 21.87
C ILE A 136 -23.23 23.52 21.13
N PHE A 137 -23.36 22.39 20.45
CA PHE A 137 -24.60 22.04 19.75
C PHE A 137 -25.80 21.90 20.70
N LEU A 138 -25.60 21.24 21.85
CA LEU A 138 -26.62 21.08 22.88
C LEU A 138 -27.03 22.43 23.49
N GLU A 139 -26.08 23.34 23.68
CA GLU A 139 -26.33 24.69 24.21
C GLU A 139 -27.18 25.52 23.23
N ILE A 140 -26.86 25.48 21.94
CA ILE A 140 -27.63 26.16 20.88
C ILE A 140 -29.06 25.63 20.80
N GLU A 141 -29.25 24.30 20.83
CA GLU A 141 -30.59 23.68 20.81
C GLU A 141 -31.40 23.99 22.08
N GLY A 142 -30.75 24.02 23.25
CA GLY A 142 -31.36 24.46 24.50
C GLY A 142 -31.84 25.91 24.44
N ALA A 143 -31.04 26.82 23.86
CA ALA A 143 -31.38 28.23 23.72
C ALA A 143 -32.57 28.46 22.76
N LYS A 144 -32.66 27.70 21.66
CA LYS A 144 -33.80 27.78 20.73
C LYS A 144 -35.12 27.34 21.38
N LYS A 145 -35.10 26.32 22.24
CA LYS A 145 -36.30 25.85 22.96
C LYS A 145 -36.82 26.88 23.97
N LYS A 146 -35.94 27.66 24.59
CA LYS A 146 -36.33 28.72 25.55
C LYS A 146 -36.98 29.95 24.89
N LYS A 147 -36.67 30.25 23.62
CA LYS A 147 -37.26 31.38 22.87
C LYS A 147 -38.63 31.09 22.24
N LYS A 148 -39.15 29.86 22.36
CA LYS A 148 -40.46 29.43 21.84
C LYS A 148 -41.55 29.32 22.92
N LYS A 149 -41.26 29.69 24.16
CA LYS A 149 -42.22 29.89 25.25
C LYS A 149 -42.29 31.38 25.57
#